data_AF-A0A9E5GEU0-F1
#
_entry.id   AF-A0A9E5GEU0-F1
#
_cell.length_a   1.000
_cell.length_b   1.000
_cell.length_c   1.000
_cell.angle_alpha   90.00
_cell.angle_beta   90.00
_cell.angle_gamma   90.00
#
_symmetry.space_group_name_H-M   'P 1'
#
loop_
_entity.id
_entity.type
_entity.pdbx_description
1 polymer ?
#
loop_
_entity_poly.entity_id
_entity_poly.type
_entity_poly.pdbx_seq_one_letter_code
_entity_poly.pdbx_strand_id
1 'polypeptide(L)'
;MIKDVSLRLSPEAASNSMATKEAAAKQANVPLKDITGMRTIRRSVDARRNPPVIDMQVRLFCNEEESNVFEKTEYPQVKDKKQVIVVGAGPAGLFASLQLIEKGLKPILLERGGDVHARKKDIASLIRTGEVNEESNYSFGEGGAGAFSDGKLYTRATKRGDVGKVLSQFCQHGASTEILYDAHPH
;
A
#
# COMPACT_ATOMS: atom_id res chain seq x y z
N MET A 1 -12.67 -23.53 -7.62
CA MET A 1 -13.72 -22.76 -6.94
C MET A 1 -13.08 -21.74 -6.02
N ILE A 2 -13.59 -20.51 -6.00
CA ILE A 2 -13.18 -19.45 -5.04
C ILE A 2 -14.24 -19.30 -3.95
N LYS A 3 -13.85 -19.24 -2.69
CA LYS A 3 -14.75 -18.99 -1.55
C LYS A 3 -14.20 -17.91 -0.62
N ASP A 4 -15.05 -16.96 -0.25
CA ASP A 4 -14.71 -15.96 0.76
C ASP A 4 -15.31 -16.35 2.13
N VAL A 5 -14.50 -16.26 3.18
CA VAL A 5 -14.83 -16.70 4.54
C VAL A 5 -14.48 -15.60 5.53
N SER A 6 -15.41 -15.29 6.43
CA SER A 6 -15.18 -14.33 7.51
C SER A 6 -14.82 -15.06 8.80
N LEU A 7 -13.61 -14.84 9.30
CA LEU A 7 -13.05 -15.48 10.47
C LEU A 7 -12.91 -14.48 11.62
N ARG A 8 -13.03 -15.00 12.84
CA ARG A 8 -12.66 -14.29 14.05
C ARG A 8 -11.68 -15.15 14.83
N LEU A 9 -10.44 -14.67 14.96
CA LEU A 9 -9.31 -15.43 15.50
C LEU A 9 -8.64 -14.69 16.65
N SER A 10 -7.90 -15.43 17.48
CA SER A 10 -6.94 -14.82 18.41
C SER A 10 -5.78 -14.20 17.63
N PRO A 11 -5.04 -13.23 18.21
CA PRO A 11 -3.87 -12.64 17.55
C PRO A 11 -2.82 -13.69 17.15
N GLU A 12 -2.62 -14.72 17.99
CA GLU A 12 -1.70 -15.83 17.71
C GLU A 12 -2.16 -16.70 16.54
N ALA A 13 -3.45 -17.02 16.46
CA ALA A 13 -3.97 -17.80 15.34
C ALA A 13 -3.99 -16.99 14.03
N ALA A 14 -4.24 -15.68 14.11
CA ALA A 14 -4.26 -14.78 12.95
C ALA A 14 -2.86 -14.50 12.37
N SER A 15 -1.80 -14.55 13.19
CA SER A 15 -0.43 -14.41 12.71
C SER A 15 0.12 -15.69 12.06
N ASN A 16 -0.53 -16.83 12.28
CA ASN A 16 -0.16 -18.11 11.71
C ASN A 16 -1.00 -18.44 10.47
N SER A 17 -0.35 -18.47 9.30
CA SER A 17 -0.98 -18.78 8.01
C SER A 17 -1.65 -20.17 7.99
N MET A 18 -1.04 -21.18 8.63
CA MET A 18 -1.59 -22.54 8.68
C MET A 18 -2.84 -22.59 9.57
N ALA A 19 -2.79 -21.99 10.77
CA ALA A 19 -3.95 -21.93 11.66
C ALA A 19 -5.12 -21.16 11.03
N THR A 20 -4.83 -20.07 10.30
CA THR A 20 -5.83 -19.31 9.54
C THR A 20 -6.43 -20.16 8.42
N LYS A 21 -5.61 -20.92 7.68
CA LYS A 21 -6.07 -21.83 6.62
C LYS A 21 -6.97 -22.94 7.16
N GLU A 22 -6.63 -23.52 8.30
CA GLU A 22 -7.44 -24.55 8.97
C GLU A 22 -8.80 -24.03 9.42
N ALA A 23 -8.82 -22.85 10.06
CA ALA A 23 -10.05 -22.21 10.48
C ALA A 23 -10.94 -21.84 9.28
N ALA A 24 -10.34 -21.32 8.21
CA ALA A 24 -11.04 -21.01 6.96
C ALA A 24 -11.64 -22.25 6.31
N ALA A 25 -10.87 -23.35 6.21
CA ALA A 25 -11.29 -24.61 5.61
C ALA A 25 -12.48 -25.22 6.37
N LYS A 26 -12.39 -25.23 7.71
CA LYS A 26 -13.46 -25.73 8.59
C LYS A 26 -14.75 -24.93 8.40
N GLN A 27 -14.67 -23.60 8.33
CA GLN A 27 -15.84 -22.75 8.16
C GLN A 27 -16.43 -22.83 6.74
N ALA A 28 -15.59 -23.01 5.72
CA ALA A 28 -16.03 -23.17 4.32
C ALA A 28 -16.56 -24.57 3.99
N ASN A 29 -16.40 -25.53 4.92
CA ASN A 29 -16.63 -26.96 4.73
C ASN A 29 -15.89 -27.49 3.48
N VAL A 30 -14.59 -27.18 3.38
CA VAL A 30 -13.72 -27.61 2.27
C VAL A 30 -12.54 -28.40 2.84
N PRO A 31 -12.20 -29.57 2.27
CA PRO A 31 -10.98 -30.29 2.63
C PRO A 31 -9.72 -29.46 2.39
N LEU A 32 -8.77 -29.48 3.34
CA LEU A 32 -7.50 -28.75 3.22
C LEU A 32 -6.70 -29.09 1.95
N LYS A 33 -6.80 -30.33 1.50
CA LYS A 33 -6.17 -30.85 0.27
C LYS A 33 -6.67 -30.17 -1.00
N ASP A 34 -7.91 -29.67 -1.00
CA ASP A 34 -8.51 -29.05 -2.17
C ASP A 34 -8.15 -27.56 -2.23
N ILE A 35 -7.57 -26.98 -1.15
CA ILE A 35 -7.19 -25.57 -1.06
C ILE A 35 -5.78 -25.37 -1.62
N THR A 36 -5.73 -24.88 -2.85
CA THR A 36 -4.51 -24.56 -3.60
C THR A 36 -3.90 -23.22 -3.19
N GLY A 37 -4.69 -22.26 -2.69
CA GLY A 37 -4.21 -20.94 -2.27
C GLY A 37 -5.10 -20.26 -1.23
N MET A 38 -4.56 -19.25 -0.55
CA MET A 38 -5.28 -18.47 0.47
C MET A 38 -4.82 -17.01 0.43
N ARG A 39 -5.77 -16.08 0.38
CA ARG A 39 -5.52 -14.64 0.43
C ARG A 39 -6.31 -13.95 1.51
N THR A 40 -5.66 -13.10 2.30
CA THR A 40 -6.36 -12.16 3.18
C THR A 40 -6.93 -11.01 2.36
N ILE A 41 -8.23 -10.78 2.47
CA ILE A 41 -8.97 -9.71 1.80
C ILE A 41 -9.16 -8.53 2.74
N ARG A 42 -9.33 -8.80 4.04
CA ARG A 42 -9.48 -7.78 5.08
C ARG A 42 -8.93 -8.28 6.40
N ARG A 43 -8.28 -7.41 7.17
CA ARG A 43 -7.83 -7.67 8.54
C ARG A 43 -8.09 -6.43 9.41
N SER A 44 -8.73 -6.64 10.56
CA SER A 44 -8.98 -5.59 11.55
C SER A 44 -8.90 -6.13 12.96
N VAL A 45 -8.43 -5.29 13.89
CA VAL A 45 -8.33 -5.63 15.32
C VAL A 45 -9.53 -5.08 16.07
N ASP A 46 -10.25 -5.93 16.80
CA ASP A 46 -11.23 -5.50 17.81
C ASP A 46 -10.58 -5.53 19.20
N ALA A 47 -10.12 -4.34 19.63
CA ALA A 47 -9.46 -4.13 20.92
C ALA A 47 -10.45 -3.88 22.07
N ARG A 48 -11.77 -3.94 21.85
CA ARG A 48 -12.78 -3.71 22.91
C ARG A 48 -12.96 -4.92 23.83
N ARG A 49 -12.41 -6.07 23.45
CA ARG A 49 -12.47 -7.33 24.21
C ARG A 49 -11.12 -7.64 24.83
N ASN A 50 -11.14 -8.43 25.91
CA ASN A 50 -9.93 -8.94 26.56
C ASN A 50 -10.00 -10.48 26.62
N PRO A 51 -9.10 -11.22 25.92
CA PRO A 51 -8.05 -10.71 25.03
C PRO A 51 -8.63 -10.09 23.74
N PRO A 52 -7.88 -9.20 23.05
CA PRO A 52 -8.28 -8.64 21.77
C PRO A 52 -8.46 -9.74 20.72
N VAL A 53 -9.31 -9.50 19.73
CA VAL A 53 -9.59 -10.46 18.64
C VAL A 53 -9.32 -9.83 17.28
N ILE A 54 -8.94 -10.66 16.31
CA ILE A 54 -8.72 -10.24 14.92
C ILE A 54 -9.90 -10.72 14.07
N ASP A 55 -10.60 -9.77 13.46
CA ASP A 55 -11.61 -10.03 12.44
C ASP A 55 -10.90 -10.05 11.07
N MET A 56 -11.03 -11.15 10.34
CA MET A 56 -10.42 -11.33 9.03
C MET A 56 -11.45 -11.79 8.00
N GLN A 57 -11.27 -11.36 6.76
CA GLN A 57 -11.92 -11.95 5.61
C GLN A 57 -10.84 -12.61 4.75
N VAL A 58 -11.01 -13.89 4.46
CA VAL A 58 -10.03 -14.71 3.75
C VAL A 58 -10.69 -15.32 2.52
N ARG A 59 -10.02 -15.25 1.38
CA ARG A 59 -10.37 -15.89 0.13
C ARG A 59 -9.59 -17.18 -0.03
N LEU A 60 -10.30 -18.28 -0.21
CA LEU A 60 -9.74 -19.59 -0.50
C LEU A 60 -9.85 -19.89 -1.98
N PHE A 61 -8.73 -20.27 -2.59
CA PHE A 61 -8.67 -20.81 -3.94
C PHE A 61 -8.66 -22.33 -3.81
N CYS A 62 -9.67 -22.99 -4.38
CA CYS A 62 -9.83 -24.43 -4.30
C CYS A 62 -9.69 -25.06 -5.68
N ASN A 63 -8.64 -25.84 -5.92
CA ASN A 63 -8.28 -26.38 -7.24
C ASN A 63 -8.20 -25.30 -8.34
N GLU A 64 -7.81 -24.09 -7.96
CA GLU A 64 -7.61 -22.94 -8.86
C GLU A 64 -6.28 -22.26 -8.52
N GLU A 65 -5.64 -21.66 -9.53
CA GLU A 65 -4.44 -20.87 -9.29
C GLU A 65 -4.79 -19.59 -8.54
N GLU A 66 -3.88 -19.19 -7.65
CA GLU A 66 -3.99 -17.92 -6.97
C GLU A 66 -3.73 -16.77 -7.95
N SER A 67 -4.65 -15.80 -8.02
CA SER A 67 -4.48 -14.63 -8.88
C SER A 67 -3.38 -13.69 -8.37
N ASN A 68 -3.02 -12.63 -9.10
CA ASN A 68 -2.09 -11.64 -8.55
C ASN A 68 -2.67 -10.93 -7.32
N VAL A 69 -1.81 -10.57 -6.37
CA VAL A 69 -2.21 -9.88 -5.12
C VAL A 69 -2.73 -8.47 -5.39
N PHE A 70 -2.17 -7.80 -6.39
CA PHE A 70 -2.59 -6.48 -6.87
C PHE A 70 -2.52 -6.42 -8.40
N GLU A 71 -3.26 -5.48 -8.98
CA GLU A 71 -3.20 -5.22 -10.41
C GLU A 71 -1.99 -4.33 -10.73
N LYS A 72 -1.13 -4.81 -11.64
CA LYS A 72 0.04 -4.05 -12.08
C LYS A 72 -0.39 -3.00 -13.10
N THR A 73 -0.02 -1.76 -12.84
CA THR A 73 -0.16 -0.66 -13.80
C THR A 73 0.97 -0.71 -14.82
N GLU A 74 0.62 -0.75 -16.10
CA GLU A 74 1.58 -0.64 -17.19
C GLU A 74 1.81 0.83 -17.56
N TYR A 75 3.08 1.20 -17.72
CA TYR A 75 3.48 2.56 -18.07
C TYR A 75 4.07 2.55 -19.49
N PRO A 76 3.37 3.11 -20.49
CA PRO A 76 3.88 3.15 -21.85
C PRO A 76 5.06 4.11 -21.98
N GLN A 77 5.82 3.96 -23.07
CA GLN A 77 6.88 4.92 -23.40
C GLN A 77 6.28 6.25 -23.86
N VAL A 78 6.63 7.36 -23.19
CA VAL A 78 6.08 8.70 -23.45
C VAL A 78 7.12 9.77 -23.84
N LYS A 79 8.36 9.41 -24.15
CA LYS A 79 9.51 10.31 -24.41
C LYS A 79 9.21 11.38 -25.47
N ASP A 80 8.45 11.02 -26.51
CA ASP A 80 8.12 11.90 -27.63
C ASP A 80 6.66 12.36 -27.61
N LYS A 81 5.99 12.25 -26.45
CA LYS A 81 4.60 12.67 -26.26
C LYS A 81 4.51 14.10 -25.74
N LYS A 82 3.29 14.64 -25.74
CA LYS A 82 2.99 15.98 -25.23
C LYS A 82 3.47 16.13 -23.78
N GLN A 83 4.26 17.18 -23.54
CA GLN A 83 4.80 17.49 -22.21
C GLN A 83 3.74 18.11 -21.30
N VAL A 84 3.79 17.74 -20.03
CA VAL A 84 2.98 18.31 -18.95
C VAL A 84 3.89 18.57 -17.76
N ILE A 85 3.93 19.81 -17.28
CA ILE A 85 4.74 20.18 -16.12
C ILE A 85 3.98 19.83 -14.84
N VAL A 86 4.63 19.13 -13.93
CA VAL A 86 4.14 18.82 -12.59
C VAL A 86 5.10 19.44 -11.59
N VAL A 87 4.58 20.24 -10.65
CA VAL A 87 5.39 20.94 -9.65
C VAL A 87 5.15 20.29 -8.29
N GLY A 88 6.22 19.79 -7.67
CA GLY A 88 6.26 19.09 -6.39
C GLY A 88 6.32 17.57 -6.55
N ALA A 89 7.36 16.93 -6.02
CA ALA A 89 7.55 15.48 -6.00
C ALA A 89 7.02 14.81 -4.72
N GLY A 90 5.97 15.39 -4.11
CA GLY A 90 5.18 14.72 -3.07
C GLY A 90 4.22 13.67 -3.65
N PRO A 91 3.44 12.97 -2.80
CA PRO A 91 2.53 11.91 -3.25
C PRO A 91 1.60 12.36 -4.38
N ALA A 92 0.97 13.53 -4.25
CA ALA A 92 0.07 14.04 -5.28
C ALA A 92 0.76 14.23 -6.65
N GLY A 93 1.97 14.81 -6.67
CA GLY A 93 2.71 15.04 -7.92
C GLY A 93 3.27 13.75 -8.52
N LEU A 94 3.71 12.80 -7.67
CA LEU A 94 4.15 11.48 -8.10
C LEU A 94 2.99 10.70 -8.74
N PHE A 95 1.85 10.57 -8.06
CA PHE A 95 0.68 9.88 -8.63
C PHE A 95 0.09 10.58 -9.85
N ALA A 96 0.07 11.92 -9.87
CA ALA A 96 -0.31 12.66 -11.07
C ALA A 96 0.62 12.36 -12.25
N SER A 97 1.94 12.30 -12.01
CA SER A 97 2.93 11.98 -13.04
C SER A 97 2.74 10.56 -13.58
N LEU A 98 2.52 9.57 -12.70
CA LEU A 98 2.20 8.20 -13.12
C LEU A 98 0.93 8.16 -13.97
N GLN A 99 -0.13 8.84 -13.53
CA GLN A 99 -1.40 8.89 -14.27
C GLN A 99 -1.27 9.61 -15.63
N LEU A 100 -0.40 10.61 -15.74
CA LEU A 100 -0.07 11.26 -17.01
C LEU A 100 0.61 10.28 -17.97
N ILE A 101 1.55 9.46 -17.48
CA ILE A 101 2.23 8.43 -18.29
C ILE A 101 1.21 7.41 -18.80
N GLU A 102 0.29 6.93 -17.94
CA GLU A 102 -0.78 6.02 -18.34
C GLU A 102 -1.68 6.60 -19.46
N LYS A 103 -1.89 7.92 -19.44
CA LYS A 103 -2.64 8.65 -20.48
C LYS A 103 -1.81 8.97 -21.72
N GLY A 104 -0.57 8.48 -21.82
CA GLY A 104 0.31 8.70 -22.95
C GLY A 104 0.88 10.12 -23.01
N LEU A 105 1.01 10.81 -21.87
CA LEU A 105 1.60 12.14 -21.74
C LEU A 105 2.97 12.06 -21.06
N LYS A 106 3.84 13.01 -21.35
CA LYS A 106 5.20 13.09 -20.78
C LYS A 106 5.23 14.05 -19.59
N PRO A 107 5.16 13.56 -18.33
CA PRO A 107 5.34 14.44 -17.19
C PRO A 107 6.78 14.96 -17.12
N ILE A 108 6.93 16.24 -16.85
CA ILE A 108 8.18 16.88 -16.42
C ILE A 108 7.98 17.26 -14.96
N LEU A 109 8.49 16.44 -14.05
CA LEU A 109 8.35 16.61 -12.61
C LEU A 109 9.47 17.50 -12.08
N LEU A 110 9.10 18.61 -11.43
CA LEU A 110 10.02 19.56 -10.81
C LEU A 110 9.84 19.52 -9.30
N GLU A 111 10.94 19.45 -8.56
CA GLU A 111 10.97 19.50 -7.10
C GLU A 111 12.02 20.52 -6.66
N ARG A 112 11.71 21.32 -5.64
CA ARG A 112 12.63 22.33 -5.12
C ARG A 112 13.72 21.71 -4.25
N GLY A 113 13.37 20.69 -3.47
CA GLY A 113 14.31 20.04 -2.56
C GLY A 113 15.11 18.91 -3.18
N GLY A 114 15.97 18.31 -2.37
CA GLY A 114 16.87 17.23 -2.81
C GLY A 114 16.17 15.88 -3.00
N ASP A 115 16.91 14.94 -3.60
CA ASP A 115 16.53 13.53 -3.63
C ASP A 115 16.45 12.93 -2.21
N VAL A 116 15.71 11.84 -2.05
CA VAL A 116 15.41 11.26 -0.73
C VAL A 116 16.67 10.80 0.03
N HIS A 117 17.76 10.46 -0.67
CA HIS A 117 19.01 10.07 -0.03
C HIS A 117 19.79 11.29 0.48
N ALA A 118 19.83 12.38 -0.28
CA ALA A 118 20.39 13.65 0.17
C ALA A 118 19.59 14.21 1.38
N ARG A 119 18.25 14.20 1.29
CA ARG A 119 17.36 14.67 2.37
C ARG A 119 17.62 14.00 3.73
N LYS A 120 17.97 12.71 3.74
CA LYS A 120 18.31 12.00 4.99
C LYS A 120 19.44 12.70 5.77
N LYS A 121 20.46 13.20 5.06
CA LYS A 121 21.58 13.91 5.67
C LYS A 121 21.15 15.27 6.22
N ASP A 122 20.34 16.00 5.45
CA ASP A 122 19.83 17.32 5.85
C ASP A 122 18.94 17.23 7.10
N ILE A 123 18.05 16.22 7.15
CA ILE A 123 17.21 15.97 8.32
C ILE A 123 18.03 15.56 9.55
N ALA A 124 19.03 14.69 9.37
CA ALA A 124 19.93 14.32 10.46
C ALA A 124 20.70 15.54 10.99
N SER A 125 21.12 16.45 10.10
CA SER A 125 21.76 17.71 10.50
C SER A 125 20.80 18.59 11.28
N LEU A 126 19.58 18.79 10.80
CA LEU A 126 18.53 19.55 11.48
C LEU A 126 18.28 19.03 12.91
N ILE A 127 18.16 17.71 13.08
CA ILE A 127 17.94 17.11 14.41
C ILE A 127 19.12 17.39 15.35
N ARG A 128 20.35 17.38 14.81
CA ARG A 128 21.58 17.54 15.61
C ARG A 128 21.90 19.00 15.94
N THR A 129 21.70 19.92 14.99
CA THR A 129 22.13 21.32 15.12
C THR A 129 20.97 22.28 15.40
N GLY A 130 19.73 21.88 15.12
CA GLY A 130 18.55 22.75 15.16
C GLY A 130 18.46 23.72 13.99
N GLU A 131 19.39 23.68 13.03
CA GLU A 131 19.40 24.58 11.88
C GLU A 131 18.58 24.00 10.73
N VAL A 132 17.63 24.80 10.22
CA VAL A 132 16.74 24.41 9.13
C VAL A 132 17.35 24.82 7.80
N ASN A 133 17.53 23.84 6.90
CA ASN A 133 17.73 24.12 5.48
C ASN A 133 16.36 24.38 4.83
N GLU A 134 16.15 25.60 4.33
CA GLU A 134 14.87 26.04 3.75
C GLU A 134 14.48 25.29 2.46
N GLU A 135 15.46 24.70 1.77
CA GLU A 135 15.22 23.93 0.53
C GLU A 135 15.15 22.42 0.77
N SER A 136 15.66 21.90 1.90
CA SER A 136 15.69 20.46 2.18
C SER A 136 15.39 20.19 3.65
N ASN A 137 14.13 19.87 3.94
CA ASN A 137 13.61 19.66 5.29
C ASN A 137 12.46 18.65 5.25
N TYR A 138 11.73 18.48 6.36
CA TYR A 138 10.59 17.56 6.42
C TYR A 138 9.53 17.83 5.33
N SER A 139 9.35 19.07 4.91
CA SER A 139 8.30 19.46 3.96
C SER A 139 8.73 19.37 2.50
N PHE A 140 9.99 19.70 2.19
CA PHE A 140 10.48 19.87 0.82
C PHE A 140 11.50 18.83 0.38
N GLY A 141 11.43 18.43 -0.89
CA GLY A 141 12.24 17.40 -1.53
C GLY A 141 11.46 16.16 -1.96
N GLU A 142 12.15 15.17 -2.55
CA GLU A 142 11.55 13.96 -3.11
C GLU A 142 10.70 13.20 -2.07
N GLY A 143 9.46 12.87 -2.43
CA GLY A 143 8.46 12.25 -1.54
C GLY A 143 7.72 13.26 -0.65
N GLY A 144 8.08 14.55 -0.71
CA GLY A 144 7.46 15.64 0.04
C GLY A 144 7.40 15.38 1.55
N ALA A 145 6.31 15.82 2.17
CA ALA A 145 6.05 15.61 3.61
C ALA A 145 5.77 14.15 3.99
N GLY A 146 5.48 13.27 3.03
CA GLY A 146 5.18 11.86 3.30
C GLY A 146 6.43 11.02 3.58
N ALA A 147 7.59 11.39 3.02
CA ALA A 147 8.79 10.55 3.01
C ALA A 147 9.34 10.19 4.40
N PHE A 148 9.21 11.09 5.37
CA PHE A 148 9.71 10.92 6.73
C PHE A 148 8.56 10.85 7.75
N SER A 149 7.43 10.31 7.31
CA SER A 149 6.26 10.07 8.15
C SER A 149 6.14 8.58 8.50
N ASP A 150 5.16 8.26 9.35
CA ASP A 150 4.78 6.88 9.68
C ASP A 150 4.04 6.17 8.52
N GLY A 151 3.88 6.79 7.35
CA GLY A 151 3.30 6.13 6.16
C GLY A 151 1.78 5.92 6.18
N LYS A 152 1.11 6.09 7.33
CA LYS A 152 -0.35 6.00 7.54
C LYS A 152 -1.23 6.34 6.31
N LEU A 153 -1.83 5.31 5.72
CA LEU A 153 -2.62 5.39 4.49
C LEU A 153 -4.12 5.48 4.77
N TYR A 154 -4.54 6.58 5.43
CA TYR A 154 -5.95 6.85 5.69
C TYR A 154 -6.56 7.82 4.69
N THR A 155 -7.75 7.48 4.18
CA THR A 155 -8.55 8.41 3.39
C THR A 155 -10.01 8.35 3.79
N ARG A 156 -10.62 9.53 3.93
CA ARG A 156 -12.07 9.70 4.13
C ARG A 156 -12.79 9.94 2.79
N ALA A 157 -12.05 10.02 1.69
CA ALA A 157 -12.55 10.41 0.38
C ALA A 157 -12.75 9.22 -0.57
N THR A 158 -13.42 8.17 -0.11
CA THR A 158 -13.66 6.93 -0.87
C THR A 158 -14.53 7.12 -2.13
N LYS A 159 -15.16 8.28 -2.31
CA LYS A 159 -15.98 8.63 -3.47
C LYS A 159 -15.24 9.42 -4.57
N ARG A 160 -13.97 9.83 -4.34
CA ARG A 160 -13.26 10.80 -5.19
C ARG A 160 -12.04 10.24 -5.93
N GLY A 161 -11.93 8.92 -6.05
CA GLY A 161 -10.84 8.27 -6.79
C GLY A 161 -10.72 6.80 -6.45
N ASP A 162 -9.82 6.12 -7.15
CA ASP A 162 -9.52 4.72 -6.93
C ASP A 162 -8.37 4.57 -5.93
N VAL A 163 -8.72 4.36 -4.66
CA VAL A 163 -7.76 4.11 -3.58
C VAL A 163 -7.04 2.78 -3.80
N GLY A 164 -7.75 1.76 -4.32
CA GLY A 164 -7.19 0.44 -4.57
C GLY A 164 -6.05 0.49 -5.58
N LYS A 165 -6.18 1.31 -6.62
CA LYS A 165 -5.11 1.55 -7.60
C LYS A 165 -3.88 2.19 -6.97
N VAL A 166 -4.05 3.20 -6.12
CA VAL A 166 -2.95 3.87 -5.41
C VAL A 166 -2.18 2.87 -4.53
N LEU A 167 -2.90 2.04 -3.76
CA LEU A 167 -2.30 0.99 -2.93
C LEU A 167 -1.58 -0.07 -3.79
N SER A 168 -2.19 -0.48 -4.90
CA SER A 168 -1.58 -1.42 -5.85
C SER A 168 -0.29 -0.87 -6.45
N GLN A 169 -0.27 0.43 -6.79
CA GLN A 169 0.93 1.11 -7.26
C GLN A 169 2.03 1.18 -6.18
N PHE A 170 1.68 1.41 -4.91
CA PHE A 170 2.66 1.30 -3.83
C PHE A 170 3.27 -0.10 -3.76
N CYS A 171 2.45 -1.16 -3.80
CA CYS A 171 2.94 -2.53 -3.80
C CYS A 171 3.80 -2.85 -5.03
N GLN A 172 3.41 -2.37 -6.21
CA GLN A 172 4.20 -2.50 -7.45
C GLN A 172 5.59 -1.86 -7.32
N HIS A 173 5.74 -0.82 -6.51
CA HIS A 173 7.00 -0.13 -6.23
C HIS A 173 7.68 -0.58 -4.93
N GLY A 174 7.25 -1.72 -4.35
CA GLY A 174 7.95 -2.40 -3.26
C GLY A 174 7.35 -2.25 -1.87
N ALA A 175 6.19 -1.60 -1.74
CA ALA A 175 5.48 -1.58 -0.45
C ALA A 175 4.92 -2.97 -0.11
N SER A 176 4.76 -3.22 1.20
CA SER A 176 4.17 -4.47 1.68
C SER A 176 2.76 -4.68 1.12
N THR A 177 2.41 -5.91 0.75
CA THR A 177 1.04 -6.25 0.31
C THR A 177 0.02 -6.20 1.44
N GLU A 178 0.47 -6.11 2.69
CA GLU A 178 -0.42 -5.97 3.85
C GLU A 178 -1.29 -4.71 3.77
N ILE A 179 -0.79 -3.65 3.12
CA ILE A 179 -1.50 -2.38 2.98
C ILE A 179 -2.82 -2.51 2.21
N LEU A 180 -3.00 -3.59 1.44
CA LEU A 180 -4.18 -3.84 0.62
C LEU A 180 -5.35 -4.39 1.43
N TYR A 181 -5.07 -5.05 2.56
CA TYR A 181 -6.10 -5.73 3.36
C TYR A 181 -6.20 -5.22 4.79
N ASP A 182 -5.18 -4.52 5.32
CA ASP A 182 -5.27 -3.93 6.64
C ASP A 182 -6.27 -2.78 6.69
N ALA A 183 -7.10 -2.78 7.74
CA ALA A 183 -8.03 -1.69 7.99
C ALA A 183 -7.33 -0.36 8.36
N HIS A 184 -6.09 -0.47 8.89
CA HIS A 184 -5.29 0.66 9.36
C HIS A 184 -3.85 0.54 8.82
N PRO A 185 -3.68 0.63 7.48
CA PRO A 185 -2.39 0.39 6.85
C PRO A 185 -1.44 1.58 7.07
N HIS A 186 -0.15 1.27 7.15
CA HIS A 186 0.95 2.21 7.31
C HIS A 186 2.14 1.79 6.44
#